data_AF-A0A853IIU9-F1
#
_entry.id   AF-A0A853IIU9-F1
#
_cell.length_a   1.000
_cell.length_b   1.000
_cell.length_c   1.000
_cell.angle_alpha   90.00
_cell.angle_beta   90.00
_cell.angle_gamma   90.00
#
_symmetry.space_group_name_H-M   'P 1'
#
loop_
_entity.id
_entity.type
_entity.pdbx_description
1 polymer ?
#
loop_
_entity_poly.entity_id
_entity_poly.type
_entity_poly.pdbx_seq_one_letter_code
_entity_poly.pdbx_strand_id
1 'polypeptide(L)'
;MINTKKGTSRLFIGLFTLSLAGHVAASSSSLTKLNQSVSTISQQKQSTQHIKQVSQIKPVHKKSLGFVYYLIGQFYQADQHPQTACDWFQKSAELAALEGQYESARCIAPHNTAKAVSMLRQSAQQGLAESQVLLGEWYWFGNILQKDYNQALYWFNQAAAKKYPKAINNLGMMHQLGQGVDKNLTQALSYYQTAAQLGHAAAENNLGYMYATGLGVKQDKTVAAQWYKKAAKKDHPAALNNLAKAYLIGDGVAQNPKKATYWYQRAIKKGNKYAQYRLGILLIQGEKVPKDSKRGIYLVSQAALQNHVNAQLVLGSYYQQFEDQHSQSLYWFEQAAKQGSKIAMVRAAELMLEPESRLFNQDQAVLWLKEAAYKGDASAYKQLSDVFLSNQSQLFNLHEGVFWLSHAANNGDRIAQWQLGMHYELGNGIAKDQTRAAMWYWEAAKQGVKTAQLKLAEMYQQGRGVSHNQQLANYWYNHASEQASIN
;
A
#
# COMPACT_ATOMS: atom_id res chain seq x y z
N MET A 1 -25.32 -14.90 17.44
CA MET A 1 -25.80 -13.50 17.52
C MET A 1 -25.56 -13.00 18.94
N ILE A 2 -24.48 -12.25 19.18
CA ILE A 2 -24.20 -11.70 20.52
C ILE A 2 -24.65 -10.23 20.53
N ASN A 3 -25.56 -9.94 21.46
CA ASN A 3 -26.27 -8.69 21.65
C ASN A 3 -25.33 -7.61 22.23
N THR A 4 -24.50 -6.99 21.38
CA THR A 4 -23.54 -5.94 21.76
C THR A 4 -24.15 -4.53 21.84
N LYS A 5 -25.40 -4.34 21.42
CA LYS A 5 -26.06 -3.01 21.37
C LYS A 5 -26.32 -2.36 22.74
N LYS A 6 -26.33 -3.11 23.85
CA LYS A 6 -26.65 -2.54 25.18
C LYS A 6 -25.44 -1.93 25.92
N GLY A 7 -24.22 -2.38 25.62
CA GLY A 7 -23.01 -1.98 26.36
C GLY A 7 -22.40 -0.65 25.90
N THR A 8 -22.38 -0.41 24.58
CA THR A 8 -21.83 0.81 23.99
C THR A 8 -22.69 2.03 24.27
N SER A 9 -24.02 1.90 24.23
CA SER A 9 -24.93 2.99 24.58
C SER A 9 -24.75 3.44 26.03
N ARG A 10 -24.66 2.52 27.01
CA ARG A 10 -24.48 2.86 28.43
C ARG A 10 -23.16 3.58 28.74
N LEU A 11 -22.09 3.20 28.06
CA LEU A 11 -20.77 3.84 28.24
C LEU A 11 -20.76 5.28 27.67
N PHE A 12 -21.39 5.48 26.51
CA PHE A 12 -21.56 6.80 25.89
C PHE A 12 -22.44 7.72 26.74
N ILE A 13 -23.52 7.19 27.34
CA ILE A 13 -24.42 7.91 28.25
C ILE A 13 -23.68 8.42 29.50
N GLY A 14 -22.78 7.60 30.07
CA GLY A 14 -21.96 8.00 31.23
C GLY A 14 -20.90 9.07 30.91
N LEU A 15 -20.33 9.07 29.71
CA LEU A 15 -19.42 10.14 29.25
C LEU A 15 -20.16 11.45 28.94
N PHE A 16 -21.42 11.35 28.52
CA PHE A 16 -22.31 12.48 28.21
C PHE A 16 -22.61 13.36 29.44
N THR A 17 -22.81 12.74 30.61
CA THR A 17 -23.14 13.45 31.86
C THR A 17 -21.93 14.10 32.52
N LEU A 18 -20.75 13.46 32.45
CA LEU A 18 -19.51 13.98 33.03
C LEU A 18 -18.90 15.17 32.26
N SER A 19 -18.98 15.17 30.92
CA SER A 19 -18.42 16.25 30.09
C SER A 19 -19.19 17.58 30.22
N LEU A 20 -20.53 17.51 30.33
CA LEU A 20 -21.35 18.70 30.58
C LEU A 20 -21.07 19.31 31.97
N ALA A 21 -20.85 18.50 33.00
CA ALA A 21 -20.59 19.01 34.36
C ALA A 21 -19.31 19.87 34.45
N GLY A 22 -18.28 19.57 33.65
CA GLY A 22 -17.01 20.32 33.63
C GLY A 22 -17.06 21.68 32.93
N HIS A 23 -18.06 21.94 32.09
CA HIS A 23 -18.20 23.20 31.32
C HIS A 23 -19.34 24.09 31.82
N VAL A 24 -20.11 23.65 32.82
CA VAL A 24 -21.38 24.26 33.22
C VAL A 24 -21.36 24.60 34.70
N ALA A 25 -20.58 25.63 35.05
CA ALA A 25 -20.71 26.33 36.32
C ALA A 25 -21.52 27.63 36.12
N ALA A 26 -22.81 27.52 35.79
CA ALA A 26 -23.74 28.66 35.87
C ALA A 26 -25.21 28.19 35.84
N SER A 27 -25.96 28.56 36.88
CA SER A 27 -27.38 28.26 37.06
C SER A 27 -28.26 29.18 36.21
N SER A 28 -28.87 28.66 35.14
CA SER A 28 -30.06 29.28 34.52
C SER A 28 -31.09 28.21 34.14
N SER A 29 -32.38 28.56 34.22
CA SER A 29 -33.51 27.64 34.00
C SER A 29 -33.54 27.02 32.60
N SER A 30 -33.02 27.71 31.59
CA SER A 30 -32.85 27.21 30.22
C SER A 30 -31.76 26.15 30.11
N LEU A 31 -30.67 26.26 30.86
CA LEU A 31 -29.62 25.25 30.94
C LEU A 31 -30.08 24.00 31.70
N THR A 32 -30.91 24.15 32.74
CA THR A 32 -31.51 23.01 33.45
C THR A 32 -32.44 22.20 32.55
N LYS A 33 -33.24 22.87 31.71
CA LYS A 33 -34.07 22.21 30.68
C LYS A 33 -33.22 21.50 29.63
N LEU A 34 -32.12 22.11 29.21
CA LEU A 34 -31.18 21.51 28.25
C LEU A 34 -30.50 20.26 28.85
N ASN A 35 -30.05 20.31 30.11
CA ASN A 35 -29.54 19.16 30.86
C ASN A 35 -30.59 18.03 30.99
N GLN A 36 -31.84 18.37 31.29
CA GLN A 36 -32.93 17.39 31.37
C GLN A 36 -33.18 16.74 30.01
N SER A 37 -33.36 17.50 28.93
CA SER A 37 -33.61 16.93 27.59
C SER A 37 -32.46 16.06 27.07
N VAL A 38 -31.22 16.49 27.31
CA VAL A 38 -29.98 15.74 26.98
C VAL A 38 -29.90 14.45 27.79
N SER A 39 -30.29 14.48 29.08
CA SER A 39 -30.38 13.27 29.91
C SER A 39 -31.49 12.31 29.45
N THR A 40 -32.62 12.80 28.95
CA THR A 40 -33.72 11.97 28.43
C THR A 40 -33.36 11.29 27.10
N ILE A 41 -32.66 12.00 26.20
CA ILE A 41 -32.10 11.44 24.95
C ILE A 41 -31.12 10.29 25.27
N SER A 42 -30.36 10.44 26.35
CA SER A 42 -29.42 9.42 26.80
C SER A 42 -30.14 8.16 27.32
N GLN A 43 -31.35 8.27 27.88
CA GLN A 43 -32.05 7.13 28.51
C GLN A 43 -33.07 6.41 27.62
N GLN A 44 -33.63 7.07 26.59
CA GLN A 44 -34.74 6.51 25.81
C GLN A 44 -34.36 6.20 24.36
N LYS A 45 -34.68 4.99 23.89
CA LYS A 45 -34.58 4.50 22.49
C LYS A 45 -35.51 5.25 21.49
N GLN A 46 -36.01 6.43 21.83
CA GLN A 46 -36.90 7.26 21.02
C GLN A 46 -36.22 8.62 20.77
N SER A 47 -35.17 8.63 19.95
CA SER A 47 -34.27 9.77 19.78
C SER A 47 -34.81 10.88 18.86
N THR A 48 -35.63 10.57 17.86
CA THR A 48 -36.04 11.54 16.83
C THR A 48 -37.02 12.62 17.32
N GLN A 49 -37.87 12.32 18.32
CA GLN A 49 -38.87 13.29 18.83
C GLN A 49 -38.25 14.30 19.81
N HIS A 50 -37.27 13.87 20.63
CA HIS A 50 -36.58 14.74 21.58
C HIS A 50 -35.48 15.62 20.95
N ILE A 51 -34.85 15.18 19.85
CA ILE A 51 -33.89 16.02 19.09
C ILE A 51 -34.59 17.28 18.52
N LYS A 52 -35.84 17.15 18.06
CA LYS A 52 -36.65 18.30 17.63
C LYS A 52 -36.87 19.31 18.77
N GLN A 53 -37.11 18.84 20.00
CA GLN A 53 -37.28 19.71 21.16
C GLN A 53 -35.99 20.44 21.54
N VAL A 54 -34.82 19.78 21.46
CA VAL A 54 -33.51 20.40 21.74
C VAL A 54 -33.17 21.50 20.73
N SER A 55 -33.55 21.33 19.45
CA SER A 55 -33.38 22.37 18.42
C SER A 55 -34.20 23.64 18.65
N GLN A 56 -35.23 23.59 19.52
CA GLN A 56 -36.09 24.72 19.86
C GLN A 56 -35.67 25.44 21.16
N ILE A 57 -34.67 24.93 21.89
CA ILE A 57 -34.17 25.59 23.09
C ILE A 57 -33.29 26.77 22.65
N LYS A 58 -33.74 28.01 22.92
CA LYS A 58 -32.93 29.22 22.75
C LYS A 58 -31.79 29.20 23.79
N PRO A 59 -30.54 28.91 23.40
CA PRO A 59 -29.43 28.82 24.31
C PRO A 59 -28.87 30.21 24.60
N VAL A 60 -28.34 30.39 25.81
CA VAL A 60 -27.79 31.68 26.27
C VAL A 60 -26.49 32.03 25.51
N HIS A 61 -25.77 31.06 24.95
CA HIS A 61 -24.53 31.28 24.20
C HIS A 61 -24.40 30.41 22.93
N LYS A 62 -23.95 31.01 21.82
CA LYS A 62 -23.76 30.34 20.51
C LYS A 62 -22.86 29.10 20.60
N LYS A 63 -21.75 29.16 21.35
CA LYS A 63 -20.81 28.04 21.49
C LYS A 63 -21.42 26.82 22.19
N SER A 64 -22.25 27.03 23.22
CA SER A 64 -22.94 25.94 23.92
C SER A 64 -23.92 25.20 23.02
N LEU A 65 -24.64 25.93 22.15
CA LEU A 65 -25.48 25.32 21.12
C LEU A 65 -24.67 24.58 20.06
N GLY A 66 -23.54 25.17 19.66
CA GLY A 66 -22.60 24.51 18.76
C GLY A 66 -22.16 23.15 19.30
N PHE A 67 -21.79 23.07 20.59
CA PHE A 67 -21.43 21.80 21.22
C PHE A 67 -22.58 20.79 21.24
N VAL A 68 -23.81 21.23 21.52
CA VAL A 68 -25.01 20.37 21.45
C VAL A 68 -25.19 19.79 20.03
N TYR A 69 -25.04 20.62 18.99
CA TYR A 69 -25.12 20.15 17.61
C TYR A 69 -24.01 19.15 17.26
N TYR A 70 -22.80 19.36 17.79
CA TYR A 70 -21.72 18.40 17.66
C TYR A 70 -22.10 17.05 18.30
N LEU A 71 -22.66 17.05 19.51
CA LEU A 71 -23.09 15.81 20.18
C LEU A 71 -24.22 15.09 19.42
N ILE A 72 -25.15 15.83 18.83
CA ILE A 72 -26.19 15.26 17.95
C ILE A 72 -25.54 14.64 16.71
N GLY A 73 -24.55 15.30 16.11
CA GLY A 73 -23.76 14.74 15.01
C GLY A 73 -23.08 13.42 15.40
N GLN A 74 -22.43 13.37 16.57
CA GLN A 74 -21.80 12.14 17.09
C GLN A 74 -22.81 11.00 17.28
N PHE A 75 -24.03 11.31 17.74
CA PHE A 75 -25.11 10.32 17.84
C PHE A 75 -25.46 9.72 16.48
N TYR A 76 -25.72 10.56 15.47
CA TYR A 76 -26.04 10.08 14.11
C TYR A 76 -24.88 9.33 13.47
N GLN A 77 -23.64 9.73 13.75
CA GLN A 77 -22.44 9.02 13.30
C GLN A 77 -22.38 7.60 13.87
N ALA A 78 -22.69 7.44 15.17
CA ALA A 78 -22.73 6.14 15.84
C ALA A 78 -23.88 5.25 15.36
N ASP A 79 -25.00 5.85 14.95
CA ASP A 79 -26.17 5.16 14.40
C ASP A 79 -26.07 4.94 12.86
N GLN A 80 -24.88 5.12 12.28
CA GLN A 80 -24.61 4.85 10.86
C GLN A 80 -25.37 5.75 9.87
N HIS A 81 -25.65 6.99 10.27
CA HIS A 81 -26.22 8.05 9.42
C HIS A 81 -25.19 9.16 9.15
N PRO A 82 -24.13 8.90 8.35
CA PRO A 82 -22.98 9.80 8.22
C PRO A 82 -23.30 11.14 7.55
N GLN A 83 -24.25 11.17 6.62
CA GLN A 83 -24.66 12.43 5.97
C GLN A 83 -25.39 13.34 6.97
N THR A 84 -26.38 12.79 7.69
CA THR A 84 -27.07 13.50 8.75
C THR A 84 -26.11 13.98 9.84
N ALA A 85 -25.12 13.16 10.20
CA ALA A 85 -24.06 13.55 11.13
C ALA A 85 -23.26 14.75 10.61
N CYS A 86 -22.85 14.72 9.33
CA CYS A 86 -22.13 15.81 8.67
C CYS A 86 -22.93 17.12 8.66
N ASP A 87 -24.25 17.06 8.41
CA ASP A 87 -25.12 18.24 8.48
C ASP A 87 -25.13 18.88 9.87
N TRP A 88 -25.20 18.05 10.93
CA TRP A 88 -25.14 18.53 12.30
C TRP A 88 -23.76 19.08 12.67
N PHE A 89 -22.68 18.47 12.20
CA PHE A 89 -21.32 19.01 12.38
C PHE A 89 -21.16 20.36 11.68
N GLN A 90 -21.74 20.54 10.48
CA GLN A 90 -21.73 21.83 9.79
C GLN A 90 -22.47 22.91 10.61
N LYS A 91 -23.67 22.62 11.12
CA LYS A 91 -24.40 23.55 12.00
C LYS A 91 -23.62 23.86 13.28
N SER A 92 -22.91 22.87 13.83
CA SER A 92 -22.02 23.06 14.97
C SER A 92 -20.86 24.00 14.65
N ALA A 93 -20.24 23.82 13.49
CA ALA A 93 -19.13 24.64 13.00
C ALA A 93 -19.54 26.10 12.73
N GLU A 94 -20.73 26.33 12.19
CA GLU A 94 -21.33 27.66 11.98
C GLU A 94 -21.48 28.45 13.29
N LEU A 95 -21.65 27.74 14.41
CA LEU A 95 -21.71 28.31 15.76
C LEU A 95 -20.34 28.39 16.44
N ALA A 96 -19.25 28.21 15.67
CA ALA A 96 -17.86 28.31 16.11
C ALA A 96 -17.46 27.33 17.23
N ALA A 97 -18.10 26.15 17.29
CA ALA A 97 -17.62 25.04 18.11
C ALA A 97 -16.42 24.36 17.43
N LEU A 98 -15.32 24.16 18.17
CA LEU A 98 -14.06 23.66 17.60
C LEU A 98 -14.18 22.21 17.14
N GLU A 99 -14.88 21.38 17.92
CA GLU A 99 -15.14 19.97 17.61
C GLU A 99 -16.06 19.85 16.40
N GLY A 100 -17.03 20.76 16.28
CA GLY A 100 -17.88 20.89 15.09
C GLY A 100 -17.08 21.24 13.85
N GLN A 101 -16.18 22.23 13.94
CA GLN A 101 -15.27 22.62 12.85
C GLN A 101 -14.37 21.45 12.42
N TYR A 102 -13.81 20.71 13.37
CA TYR A 102 -13.00 19.53 13.10
C TYR A 102 -13.77 18.43 12.36
N GLU A 103 -14.92 18.01 12.88
CA GLU A 103 -15.69 16.93 12.25
C GLU A 103 -16.33 17.36 10.92
N SER A 104 -16.77 18.63 10.84
CA SER A 104 -17.29 19.20 9.60
C SER A 104 -16.22 19.23 8.50
N ALA A 105 -15.00 19.67 8.84
CA ALA A 105 -13.89 19.67 7.89
C ALA A 105 -13.61 18.27 7.33
N ARG A 106 -13.64 17.23 8.18
CA ARG A 106 -13.41 15.85 7.75
C ARG A 106 -14.46 15.33 6.75
N CYS A 107 -15.74 15.62 6.99
CA CYS A 107 -16.80 15.08 6.15
C CYS A 107 -16.94 15.83 4.82
N ILE A 108 -16.66 17.14 4.77
CA ILE A 108 -16.83 17.93 3.54
C ILE A 108 -15.56 18.03 2.68
N ALA A 109 -14.37 17.67 3.20
CA ALA A 109 -13.10 17.80 2.49
C ALA A 109 -13.09 17.25 1.04
N PRO A 110 -13.74 16.10 0.73
CA PRO A 110 -13.79 15.58 -0.64
C PRO A 110 -14.61 16.42 -1.63
N HIS A 111 -15.55 17.23 -1.14
CA HIS A 111 -16.51 17.97 -1.96
C HIS A 111 -16.31 19.49 -1.90
N ASN A 112 -15.74 20.00 -0.81
CA ASN A 112 -15.46 21.41 -0.62
C ASN A 112 -14.18 21.60 0.22
N THR A 113 -13.04 21.40 -0.44
CA THR A 113 -11.73 21.49 0.19
C THR A 113 -11.46 22.86 0.81
N ALA A 114 -11.84 23.96 0.13
CA ALA A 114 -11.59 25.31 0.62
C ALA A 114 -12.30 25.57 1.97
N LYS A 115 -13.59 25.23 2.07
CA LYS A 115 -14.37 25.38 3.32
C LYS A 115 -13.81 24.47 4.42
N ALA A 116 -13.47 23.22 4.09
CA ALA A 116 -12.90 22.25 5.02
C ALA A 116 -11.58 22.76 5.63
N VAL A 117 -10.66 23.22 4.79
CA VAL A 117 -9.36 23.76 5.21
C VAL A 117 -9.54 25.00 6.08
N SER A 118 -10.46 25.89 5.72
CA SER A 118 -10.74 27.09 6.51
C SER A 118 -11.21 26.75 7.92
N MET A 119 -12.20 25.87 8.06
CA MET A 119 -12.71 25.43 9.37
C MET A 119 -11.63 24.75 10.19
N LEU A 120 -10.86 23.84 9.57
CA LEU A 120 -9.81 23.10 10.25
C LEU A 120 -8.66 24.00 10.73
N ARG A 121 -8.27 25.01 9.92
CA ARG A 121 -7.30 26.02 10.34
C ARG A 121 -7.81 26.84 11.51
N GLN A 122 -9.08 27.25 11.49
CA GLN A 122 -9.68 28.03 12.57
C GLN A 122 -9.69 27.26 13.90
N SER A 123 -10.05 25.98 13.90
CA SER A 123 -10.03 25.15 15.12
C SER A 123 -8.61 24.82 15.57
N ALA A 124 -7.67 24.58 14.63
CA ALA A 124 -6.26 24.35 14.93
C ALA A 124 -5.57 25.57 15.55
N GLN A 125 -5.85 26.78 15.04
CA GLN A 125 -5.35 28.05 15.59
C GLN A 125 -5.87 28.32 17.00
N GLN A 126 -7.12 27.94 17.29
CA GLN A 126 -7.69 27.97 18.64
C GLN A 126 -7.19 26.83 19.53
N GLY A 127 -6.30 25.97 19.01
CA GLY A 127 -5.56 25.02 19.82
C GLY A 127 -6.19 23.63 19.95
N LEU A 128 -7.19 23.28 19.15
CA LEU A 128 -7.74 21.93 19.15
C LEU A 128 -6.69 20.95 18.59
N ALA A 129 -6.14 20.07 19.43
CA ALA A 129 -5.01 19.21 19.08
C ALA A 129 -5.34 18.24 17.93
N GLU A 130 -6.57 17.73 17.88
CA GLU A 130 -7.10 16.91 16.79
C GLU A 130 -7.03 17.64 15.45
N SER A 131 -7.37 18.94 15.45
CA SER A 131 -7.33 19.77 14.25
C SER A 131 -5.91 20.08 13.82
N GLN A 132 -5.02 20.35 14.77
CA GLN A 132 -3.60 20.54 14.51
C GLN A 132 -2.99 19.29 13.88
N VAL A 133 -3.26 18.10 14.44
CA VAL A 133 -2.77 16.85 13.85
C VAL A 133 -3.36 16.60 12.47
N LEU A 134 -4.67 16.76 12.28
CA LEU A 134 -5.28 16.52 10.97
C LEU A 134 -4.75 17.49 9.91
N LEU A 135 -4.58 18.76 10.25
CA LEU A 135 -4.02 19.76 9.35
C LEU A 135 -2.57 19.43 9.01
N GLY A 136 -1.77 19.00 10.00
CA GLY A 136 -0.43 18.49 9.77
C GLY A 136 -0.41 17.27 8.85
N GLU A 137 -1.33 16.32 9.01
CA GLU A 137 -1.47 15.15 8.13
C GLU A 137 -1.86 15.55 6.71
N TRP A 138 -2.73 16.55 6.51
CA TRP A 138 -3.10 17.03 5.18
C TRP A 138 -1.90 17.62 4.43
N TYR A 139 -1.08 18.43 5.11
CA TYR A 139 0.17 18.92 4.55
C TYR A 139 1.21 17.81 4.35
N TRP A 140 1.25 16.82 5.23
CA TRP A 140 2.25 15.76 5.17
C TRP A 140 2.01 14.81 3.99
N PHE A 141 0.77 14.36 3.80
CA PHE A 141 0.44 13.41 2.73
C PHE A 141 0.26 14.10 1.37
N GLY A 142 -0.24 15.33 1.36
CA GLY A 142 -0.44 16.08 0.12
C GLY A 142 -1.72 15.73 -0.64
N ASN A 143 -2.68 15.03 0.00
CA ASN A 143 -3.90 14.54 -0.66
C ASN A 143 -5.00 15.61 -0.75
N ILE A 144 -4.97 16.60 0.14
CA ILE A 144 -5.97 17.68 0.26
C ILE A 144 -5.31 19.05 0.07
N LEU A 145 -4.13 19.23 0.67
CA LEU A 145 -3.29 20.41 0.52
C LEU A 145 -2.06 20.05 -0.30
N GLN A 146 -1.39 21.04 -0.90
CA GLN A 146 -0.06 20.81 -1.44
C GLN A 146 0.86 20.32 -0.33
N LYS A 147 1.67 19.30 -0.66
CA LYS A 147 2.57 18.67 0.30
C LYS A 147 3.59 19.69 0.82
N ASP A 148 3.66 19.84 2.14
CA ASP A 148 4.58 20.75 2.82
C ASP A 148 4.97 20.17 4.19
N TYR A 149 6.19 19.63 4.27
CA TYR A 149 6.67 19.02 5.49
C TYR A 149 6.97 20.04 6.61
N ASN A 150 7.27 21.29 6.29
CA ASN A 150 7.52 22.32 7.30
C ASN A 150 6.22 22.73 7.99
N GLN A 151 5.12 22.85 7.23
CA GLN A 151 3.79 23.08 7.79
C GLN A 151 3.31 21.88 8.61
N ALA A 152 3.55 20.64 8.14
CA ALA A 152 3.24 19.45 8.91
C ALA A 152 3.99 19.44 10.25
N LEU A 153 5.30 19.71 10.22
CA LEU A 153 6.15 19.79 11.40
C LEU A 153 5.64 20.84 12.40
N TYR A 154 5.30 22.03 11.90
CA TYR A 154 4.75 23.12 12.73
C TYR A 154 3.52 22.66 13.50
N TRP A 155 2.50 22.11 12.80
CA TRP A 155 1.25 21.72 13.45
C TRP A 155 1.41 20.52 14.39
N PHE A 156 2.27 19.55 14.06
CA PHE A 156 2.57 18.45 14.97
C PHE A 156 3.30 18.94 16.23
N ASN A 157 4.22 19.90 16.12
CA ASN A 157 4.88 20.50 17.29
C ASN A 157 3.87 21.21 18.20
N GLN A 158 2.90 21.95 17.64
CA GLN A 158 1.85 22.60 18.44
C GLN A 158 1.01 21.58 19.23
N ALA A 159 0.61 20.47 18.61
CA ALA A 159 -0.15 19.43 19.29
C ALA A 159 0.71 18.62 20.28
N ALA A 160 1.99 18.37 19.94
CA ALA A 160 2.93 17.67 20.81
C ALA A 160 3.29 18.46 22.07
N ALA A 161 3.36 19.80 21.99
CA ALA A 161 3.53 20.68 23.15
C ALA A 161 2.40 20.49 24.19
N LYS A 162 1.21 20.07 23.74
CA LYS A 162 0.06 19.69 24.59
C LYS A 162 0.04 18.21 24.98
N LYS A 163 1.16 17.51 24.79
CA LYS A 163 1.33 16.07 25.03
C LYS A 163 0.34 15.20 24.25
N TYR A 164 -0.10 15.63 23.05
CA TYR A 164 -1.01 14.85 22.23
C TYR A 164 -0.28 13.64 21.59
N PRO A 165 -0.58 12.38 21.96
CA PRO A 165 0.29 11.25 21.66
C PRO A 165 0.43 10.94 20.16
N LYS A 166 -0.63 11.18 19.39
CA LYS A 166 -0.61 10.99 17.92
C LYS A 166 0.34 11.98 17.24
N ALA A 167 0.40 13.23 17.71
CA ALA A 167 1.32 14.24 17.19
C ALA A 167 2.78 13.87 17.49
N ILE A 168 3.05 13.46 18.74
CA ILE A 168 4.37 13.00 19.18
C ILE A 168 4.82 11.79 18.33
N ASN A 169 3.92 10.83 18.09
CA ASN A 169 4.21 9.71 17.17
C ASN A 169 4.54 10.18 15.75
N ASN A 170 3.79 11.13 15.21
CA ASN A 170 4.02 11.66 13.86
C ASN A 170 5.36 12.39 13.76
N LEU A 171 5.77 13.15 14.78
CA LEU A 171 7.12 13.72 14.86
C LEU A 171 8.20 12.64 14.83
N GLY A 172 8.00 11.53 15.57
CA GLY A 172 8.91 10.38 15.53
C GLY A 172 9.05 9.80 14.12
N MET A 173 7.95 9.69 13.38
CA MET A 173 7.97 9.24 11.98
C MET A 173 8.66 10.23 11.05
N MET A 174 8.47 11.54 11.23
CA MET A 174 9.17 12.55 10.43
C MET A 174 10.68 12.46 10.60
N HIS A 175 11.18 12.30 11.83
CA HIS A 175 12.60 12.06 12.09
C HIS A 175 13.10 10.71 11.57
N GLN A 176 12.27 9.65 11.63
CA GLN A 176 12.65 8.35 11.08
C GLN A 176 12.84 8.41 9.56
N LEU A 177 11.99 9.17 8.86
CA LEU A 177 11.96 9.28 7.40
C LEU A 177 12.82 10.44 6.86
N GLY A 178 13.23 11.38 7.71
CA GLY A 178 13.92 12.61 7.28
C GLY A 178 13.01 13.56 6.48
N GLN A 179 11.73 13.65 6.86
CA GLN A 179 10.74 14.45 6.15
C GLN A 179 10.50 15.77 6.87
N GLY A 180 10.95 16.89 6.29
CA GLY A 180 10.89 18.23 6.92
C GLY A 180 11.89 18.46 8.04
N VAL A 181 12.69 17.45 8.37
CA VAL A 181 13.76 17.45 9.37
C VAL A 181 14.85 16.49 8.91
N ASP A 182 16.08 16.65 9.42
CA ASP A 182 17.12 15.66 9.18
C ASP A 182 16.74 14.30 9.77
N LYS A 183 17.11 13.24 9.04
CA LYS A 183 16.86 11.87 9.49
C LYS A 183 17.63 11.60 10.78
N ASN A 184 16.90 11.32 11.86
CA ASN A 184 17.49 11.07 13.17
C ASN A 184 16.72 9.95 13.90
N LEU A 185 17.26 8.73 13.87
CA LEU A 185 16.63 7.57 14.47
C LEU A 185 16.61 7.62 16.01
N THR A 186 17.55 8.32 16.63
CA THR A 186 17.60 8.52 18.08
C THR A 186 16.45 9.42 18.56
N GLN A 187 16.20 10.52 17.84
CA GLN A 187 15.04 11.38 18.09
C GLN A 187 13.73 10.64 17.80
N ALA A 188 13.65 9.89 16.70
CA ALA A 188 12.48 9.05 16.40
C ALA A 188 12.16 8.07 17.54
N LEU A 189 13.18 7.38 18.07
CA LEU A 189 13.04 6.48 19.21
C LEU A 189 12.48 7.20 20.44
N SER A 190 13.03 8.37 20.81
CA SER A 190 12.57 9.18 21.94
C SER A 190 11.10 9.59 21.80
N TYR A 191 10.70 10.06 20.62
CA TYR A 191 9.32 10.41 20.34
C TYR A 191 8.38 9.19 20.44
N TYR A 192 8.74 8.05 19.87
CA TYR A 192 7.93 6.85 20.00
C TYR A 192 7.83 6.33 21.43
N GLN A 193 8.92 6.38 22.21
CA GLN A 193 8.91 6.03 23.63
C GLN A 193 7.95 6.94 24.40
N THR A 194 8.02 8.25 24.17
CA THR A 194 7.15 9.24 24.81
C THR A 194 5.68 9.00 24.45
N ALA A 195 5.36 8.81 23.17
CA ALA A 195 3.99 8.53 22.73
C ALA A 195 3.47 7.18 23.26
N ALA A 196 4.33 6.16 23.36
CA ALA A 196 3.99 4.86 23.91
C ALA A 196 3.74 4.91 25.43
N GLN A 197 4.50 5.71 26.18
CA GLN A 197 4.25 5.97 27.60
C GLN A 197 2.87 6.61 27.83
N LEU A 198 2.45 7.48 26.91
CA LEU A 198 1.09 8.05 26.89
C LEU A 198 0.03 7.08 26.31
N GLY A 199 0.41 5.84 26.05
CA GLY A 199 -0.50 4.77 25.62
C GLY A 199 -0.81 4.74 24.13
N HIS A 200 -0.10 5.46 23.26
CA HIS A 200 -0.35 5.46 21.82
C HIS A 200 0.01 4.11 21.16
N ALA A 201 -1.00 3.37 20.70
CA ALA A 201 -0.80 2.01 20.19
C ALA A 201 0.06 1.93 18.91
N ALA A 202 0.00 2.93 18.04
CA ALA A 202 0.87 2.93 16.84
C ALA A 202 2.33 3.21 17.20
N ALA A 203 2.58 3.99 18.26
CA ALA A 203 3.94 4.25 18.74
C ALA A 203 4.53 2.98 19.37
N GLU A 204 3.73 2.27 20.17
CA GLU A 204 4.09 0.93 20.67
C GLU A 204 4.42 -0.04 19.52
N ASN A 205 3.65 -0.03 18.43
CA ASN A 205 3.97 -0.82 17.24
C ASN A 205 5.27 -0.38 16.56
N ASN A 206 5.52 0.93 16.44
CA ASN A 206 6.73 1.47 15.83
C ASN A 206 7.97 1.10 16.65
N LEU A 207 7.90 1.15 17.98
CA LEU A 207 8.95 0.60 18.85
C LEU A 207 9.18 -0.88 18.59
N GLY A 208 8.11 -1.67 18.51
CA GLY A 208 8.21 -3.08 18.15
C GLY A 208 8.95 -3.28 16.82
N TYR A 209 8.65 -2.47 15.81
CA TYR A 209 9.33 -2.51 14.52
C TYR A 209 10.82 -2.13 14.60
N MET A 210 11.17 -1.07 15.35
CA MET A 210 12.57 -0.67 15.52
C MET A 210 13.39 -1.80 16.14
N TYR A 211 12.89 -2.42 17.22
CA TYR A 211 13.57 -3.54 17.87
C TYR A 211 13.59 -4.81 17.00
N ALA A 212 12.53 -5.10 16.23
CA ALA A 212 12.49 -6.27 15.35
C ALA A 212 13.51 -6.18 14.21
N THR A 213 13.77 -4.98 13.71
CA THR A 213 14.65 -4.74 12.55
C THR A 213 16.05 -4.25 12.92
N GLY A 214 16.26 -3.81 14.17
CA GLY A 214 17.49 -3.13 14.57
C GLY A 214 17.60 -1.70 14.02
N LEU A 215 16.48 -1.07 13.66
CA LEU A 215 16.46 0.28 13.10
C LEU A 215 16.73 1.30 14.22
N GLY A 216 17.95 1.82 14.29
CA GLY A 216 18.35 2.85 15.26
C GLY A 216 18.50 2.36 16.70
N VAL A 217 18.32 1.06 16.94
CA VAL A 217 18.48 0.39 18.23
C VAL A 217 19.12 -0.98 18.00
N LYS A 218 19.76 -1.55 19.03
CA LYS A 218 20.19 -2.94 18.97
C LYS A 218 18.97 -3.84 18.74
N GLN A 219 19.05 -4.73 17.75
CA GLN A 219 17.96 -5.65 17.43
C GLN A 219 17.65 -6.55 18.64
N ASP A 220 16.37 -6.61 19.00
CA ASP A 220 15.87 -7.48 20.05
C ASP A 220 14.43 -7.90 19.73
N LYS A 221 14.30 -9.11 19.20
CA LYS A 221 13.01 -9.66 18.78
C LYS A 221 12.07 -9.94 19.96
N THR A 222 12.63 -10.23 21.13
CA THR A 222 11.84 -10.47 22.36
C THR A 222 11.20 -9.17 22.82
N VAL A 223 11.98 -8.08 22.89
CA VAL A 223 11.47 -6.74 23.19
C VAL A 223 10.46 -6.29 22.12
N ALA A 224 10.73 -6.58 20.85
CA ALA A 224 9.79 -6.28 19.77
C ALA A 224 8.43 -6.94 19.98
N ALA A 225 8.41 -8.25 20.27
CA ALA A 225 7.18 -8.99 20.51
C ALA A 225 6.42 -8.50 21.75
N GLN A 226 7.12 -8.05 22.79
CA GLN A 226 6.48 -7.41 23.96
C GLN A 226 5.76 -6.12 23.57
N TRP A 227 6.40 -5.26 22.78
CA TRP A 227 5.79 -4.03 22.28
C TRP A 227 4.61 -4.30 21.35
N TYR A 228 4.74 -5.24 20.40
CA TYR A 228 3.62 -5.68 19.57
C TYR A 228 2.47 -6.22 20.42
N LYS A 229 2.74 -6.98 21.48
CA LYS A 229 1.71 -7.47 22.40
C LYS A 229 1.00 -6.35 23.16
N LYS A 230 1.71 -5.28 23.57
CA LYS A 230 1.09 -4.09 24.19
C LYS A 230 0.14 -3.38 23.21
N ALA A 231 0.60 -3.10 21.99
CA ALA A 231 -0.21 -2.47 20.94
C ALA A 231 -1.39 -3.35 20.50
N ALA A 232 -1.19 -4.67 20.39
CA ALA A 232 -2.21 -5.64 20.02
C ALA A 232 -3.35 -5.75 21.06
N LYS A 233 -3.05 -5.57 22.36
CA LYS A 233 -4.09 -5.49 23.41
C LYS A 233 -5.04 -4.31 23.20
N LYS A 234 -4.57 -3.25 22.55
CA LYS A 234 -5.35 -2.06 22.16
C LYS A 234 -5.96 -2.19 20.75
N ASP A 235 -6.01 -3.41 20.21
CA ASP A 235 -6.56 -3.71 18.89
C ASP A 235 -5.88 -3.00 17.71
N HIS A 236 -4.61 -2.57 17.86
CA HIS A 236 -3.90 -1.91 16.77
C HIS A 236 -3.65 -2.88 15.59
N PRO A 237 -4.18 -2.61 14.37
CA PRO A 237 -4.20 -3.59 13.28
C PRO A 237 -2.82 -4.10 12.85
N ALA A 238 -1.83 -3.21 12.74
CA ALA A 238 -0.47 -3.59 12.33
C ALA A 238 0.23 -4.43 13.41
N ALA A 239 0.05 -4.11 14.68
CA ALA A 239 0.62 -4.88 15.78
C ALA A 239 -0.02 -6.27 15.89
N LEU A 240 -1.34 -6.38 15.68
CA LEU A 240 -2.01 -7.68 15.62
C LEU A 240 -1.39 -8.57 14.52
N ASN A 241 -1.16 -8.01 13.33
CA ASN A 241 -0.48 -8.71 12.22
C ASN A 241 0.97 -9.08 12.56
N ASN A 242 1.74 -8.16 13.14
CA ASN A 242 3.15 -8.38 13.47
C ASN A 242 3.32 -9.44 14.57
N LEU A 243 2.46 -9.40 15.60
CA LEU A 243 2.42 -10.41 16.65
C LEU A 243 2.00 -11.79 16.09
N ALA A 244 1.06 -11.82 15.15
CA ALA A 244 0.68 -13.05 14.47
C ALA A 244 1.86 -13.66 13.70
N LYS A 245 2.60 -12.84 12.93
CA LYS A 245 3.83 -13.26 12.25
C LYS A 245 4.87 -13.78 13.25
N ALA A 246 5.08 -13.07 14.36
CA ALA A 246 6.03 -13.47 15.40
C ALA A 246 5.71 -14.87 15.95
N TYR A 247 4.45 -15.14 16.28
CA TYR A 247 4.02 -16.49 16.69
C TYR A 247 4.14 -17.54 15.57
N LEU A 248 3.93 -17.16 14.31
CA LEU A 248 3.99 -18.11 13.18
C LEU A 248 5.40 -18.68 12.96
N ILE A 249 6.42 -17.83 13.10
CA ILE A 249 7.82 -18.20 12.81
C ILE A 249 8.71 -18.31 14.06
N GLY A 250 8.18 -18.03 15.25
CA GLY A 250 8.95 -18.06 16.50
C GLY A 250 9.86 -16.84 16.70
N ASP A 251 9.47 -15.66 16.19
CA ASP A 251 10.31 -14.46 16.20
C ASP A 251 10.17 -13.69 17.53
N GLY A 252 11.08 -13.92 18.47
CA GLY A 252 11.02 -13.30 19.81
C GLY A 252 9.93 -13.83 20.74
N VAL A 253 9.21 -14.87 20.31
CA VAL A 253 8.25 -15.66 21.08
C VAL A 253 8.36 -17.11 20.67
N ALA A 254 7.98 -18.04 21.55
CA ALA A 254 7.87 -19.45 21.18
C ALA A 254 6.87 -19.62 20.00
N GLN A 255 7.29 -20.37 18.98
CA GLN A 255 6.47 -20.63 17.80
C GLN A 255 5.14 -21.27 18.20
N ASN A 256 4.04 -20.73 17.69
CA ASN A 256 2.69 -21.21 17.97
C ASN A 256 1.74 -20.84 16.83
N PRO A 257 1.56 -21.71 15.81
CA PRO A 257 0.69 -21.44 14.67
C PRO A 257 -0.79 -21.21 15.07
N LYS A 258 -1.28 -21.86 16.12
CA LYS A 258 -2.65 -21.64 16.63
C LYS A 258 -2.83 -20.21 17.15
N LYS A 259 -1.87 -19.69 17.92
CA LYS A 259 -1.86 -18.28 18.37
C LYS A 259 -1.69 -17.33 17.18
N ALA A 260 -0.85 -17.66 16.20
CA ALA A 260 -0.69 -16.86 15.00
C ALA A 260 -2.03 -16.69 14.26
N THR A 261 -2.75 -17.78 14.01
CA THR A 261 -4.08 -17.75 13.37
C THR A 261 -5.07 -16.92 14.17
N TYR A 262 -5.11 -17.06 15.49
CA TYR A 262 -5.95 -16.23 16.37
C TYR A 262 -5.66 -14.72 16.19
N TRP A 263 -4.39 -14.33 16.21
CA TRP A 263 -4.00 -12.92 16.06
C TRP A 263 -4.25 -12.39 14.65
N TYR A 264 -4.00 -13.19 13.60
CA TYR A 264 -4.36 -12.83 12.23
C TYR A 264 -5.87 -12.61 12.10
N GLN A 265 -6.71 -13.49 12.64
CA GLN A 265 -8.16 -13.33 12.60
C GLN A 265 -8.62 -12.05 13.31
N ARG A 266 -7.97 -11.65 14.41
CA ARG A 266 -8.23 -10.35 15.05
C ARG A 266 -7.80 -9.18 14.18
N ALA A 267 -6.64 -9.25 13.55
CA ALA A 267 -6.16 -8.21 12.63
C ALA A 267 -7.13 -8.04 11.44
N ILE A 268 -7.65 -9.15 10.89
CA ILE A 268 -8.63 -9.16 9.80
C ILE A 268 -9.93 -8.46 10.22
N LYS A 269 -10.44 -8.72 11.43
CA LYS A 269 -11.61 -8.02 11.98
C LYS A 269 -11.42 -6.51 12.12
N LYS A 270 -10.17 -6.04 12.12
CA LYS A 270 -9.80 -4.61 12.15
C LYS A 270 -9.36 -4.09 10.77
N GLY A 271 -9.69 -4.81 9.70
CA GLY A 271 -9.42 -4.38 8.32
C GLY A 271 -7.96 -4.50 7.88
N ASN A 272 -7.14 -5.33 8.53
CA ASN A 272 -5.75 -5.48 8.12
C ASN A 272 -5.61 -6.36 6.87
N LYS A 273 -5.42 -5.75 5.70
CA LYS A 273 -5.23 -6.45 4.41
C LYS A 273 -4.01 -7.37 4.36
N TYR A 274 -2.93 -7.05 5.09
CA TYR A 274 -1.74 -7.90 5.15
C TYR A 274 -2.04 -9.20 5.90
N ALA A 275 -2.81 -9.14 7.00
CA ALA A 275 -3.24 -10.32 7.74
C ALA A 275 -4.18 -11.20 6.91
N GLN A 276 -5.09 -10.60 6.14
CA GLN A 276 -5.95 -11.34 5.20
C GLN A 276 -5.11 -12.09 4.18
N TYR A 277 -4.17 -11.41 3.51
CA TYR A 277 -3.27 -12.04 2.55
C TYR A 277 -2.44 -13.16 3.20
N ARG A 278 -1.78 -12.90 4.34
CA ARG A 278 -0.92 -13.88 5.01
C ARG A 278 -1.68 -15.12 5.46
N LEU A 279 -2.82 -14.95 6.14
CA LEU A 279 -3.63 -16.09 6.55
C LEU A 279 -4.24 -16.81 5.34
N GLY A 280 -4.62 -16.07 4.30
CA GLY A 280 -5.12 -16.63 3.05
C GLY A 280 -4.13 -17.60 2.41
N ILE A 281 -2.88 -17.18 2.25
CA ILE A 281 -1.81 -18.03 1.70
C ILE A 281 -1.55 -19.27 2.57
N LEU A 282 -1.48 -19.10 3.90
CA LEU A 282 -1.28 -20.24 4.82
C LEU A 282 -2.39 -21.30 4.69
N LEU A 283 -3.65 -20.87 4.54
CA LEU A 283 -4.77 -21.78 4.35
C LEU A 283 -4.77 -22.45 2.97
N ILE A 284 -4.32 -21.76 1.92
CA ILE A 284 -4.17 -22.35 0.57
C ILE A 284 -3.11 -23.45 0.58
N GLN A 285 -1.97 -23.18 1.22
CA GLN A 285 -0.83 -24.10 1.26
C GLN A 285 -1.04 -25.25 2.24
N GLY A 286 -1.71 -25.01 3.38
CA GLY A 286 -1.85 -26.01 4.44
C GLY A 286 -0.61 -26.19 5.31
N GLU A 287 0.35 -25.27 5.22
CA GLU A 287 1.56 -25.29 6.05
C GLU A 287 1.29 -24.68 7.43
N LYS A 288 1.61 -25.41 8.51
CA LYS A 288 1.47 -25.00 9.92
C LYS A 288 0.02 -24.75 10.39
N VAL A 289 -0.92 -24.61 9.48
CA VAL A 289 -2.37 -24.49 9.71
C VAL A 289 -3.11 -25.48 8.81
N PRO A 290 -4.25 -26.06 9.23
CA PRO A 290 -5.02 -26.94 8.36
C PRO A 290 -5.40 -26.27 7.04
N LYS A 291 -5.25 -27.00 5.93
CA LYS A 291 -5.57 -26.52 4.59
C LYS A 291 -7.06 -26.22 4.47
N ASP A 292 -7.38 -25.04 3.94
CA ASP A 292 -8.74 -24.58 3.61
C ASP A 292 -8.62 -23.61 2.42
N SER A 293 -8.43 -24.17 1.23
CA SER A 293 -8.20 -23.38 0.01
C SER A 293 -9.35 -22.42 -0.30
N LYS A 294 -10.61 -22.83 -0.04
CA LYS A 294 -11.79 -21.99 -0.30
C LYS A 294 -11.77 -20.73 0.56
N ARG A 295 -11.55 -20.88 1.87
CA ARG A 295 -11.42 -19.74 2.77
C ARG A 295 -10.14 -18.95 2.48
N GLY A 296 -9.08 -19.63 2.12
CA GLY A 296 -7.80 -19.02 1.75
C GLY A 296 -7.94 -18.05 0.58
N ILE A 297 -8.53 -18.51 -0.53
CA ILE A 297 -8.83 -17.68 -1.70
C ILE A 297 -9.78 -16.54 -1.33
N TYR A 298 -10.84 -16.79 -0.56
CA TYR A 298 -11.72 -15.71 -0.07
C TYR A 298 -10.96 -14.60 0.66
N LEU A 299 -10.04 -14.95 1.57
CA LEU A 299 -9.24 -13.95 2.28
C LEU A 299 -8.27 -13.20 1.34
N VAL A 300 -7.65 -13.89 0.39
CA VAL A 300 -6.81 -13.26 -0.63
C VAL A 300 -7.64 -12.28 -1.48
N SER A 301 -8.85 -12.66 -1.90
CA SER A 301 -9.80 -11.76 -2.60
C SER A 301 -10.13 -10.50 -1.80
N GLN A 302 -10.41 -10.64 -0.49
CA GLN A 302 -10.67 -9.48 0.37
C GLN A 302 -9.44 -8.55 0.50
N ALA A 303 -8.23 -9.12 0.54
CA ALA A 303 -7.00 -8.33 0.55
C ALA A 303 -6.77 -7.61 -0.78
N ALA A 304 -7.03 -8.29 -1.91
CA ALA A 304 -6.89 -7.75 -3.25
C ALA A 304 -7.84 -6.58 -3.52
N LEU A 305 -9.09 -6.66 -3.04
CA LEU A 305 -10.07 -5.57 -3.06
C LEU A 305 -9.63 -4.35 -2.23
N GLN A 306 -8.73 -4.52 -1.27
CA GLN A 306 -8.10 -3.44 -0.51
C GLN A 306 -6.76 -2.99 -1.11
N ASN A 307 -6.54 -3.23 -2.41
CA ASN A 307 -5.33 -2.87 -3.14
C ASN A 307 -4.08 -3.48 -2.50
N HIS A 308 -4.11 -4.79 -2.22
CA HIS A 308 -2.92 -5.53 -1.82
C HIS A 308 -2.30 -6.18 -3.08
N VAL A 309 -1.22 -5.58 -3.59
CA VAL A 309 -0.56 -5.97 -4.86
C VAL A 309 -0.26 -7.47 -4.94
N ASN A 310 0.35 -8.06 -3.91
CA ASN A 310 0.67 -9.50 -3.95
C ASN A 310 -0.57 -10.40 -3.87
N ALA A 311 -1.69 -9.89 -3.34
CA ALA A 311 -2.94 -10.66 -3.33
C ALA A 311 -3.58 -10.64 -4.71
N GLN A 312 -3.53 -9.49 -5.40
CA GLN A 312 -3.96 -9.35 -6.79
C GLN A 312 -3.11 -10.23 -7.72
N LEU A 313 -1.78 -10.25 -7.57
CA LEU A 313 -0.90 -11.17 -8.30
C LEU A 313 -1.30 -12.64 -8.11
N VAL A 314 -1.56 -13.05 -6.87
CA VAL A 314 -1.97 -14.42 -6.56
C VAL A 314 -3.32 -14.75 -7.18
N LEU A 315 -4.28 -13.82 -7.19
CA LEU A 315 -5.56 -14.03 -7.87
C LEU A 315 -5.41 -14.07 -9.38
N GLY A 316 -4.57 -13.22 -9.96
CA GLY A 316 -4.22 -13.28 -11.38
C GLY A 316 -3.73 -14.68 -11.75
N SER A 317 -2.68 -15.16 -11.07
CA SER A 317 -2.14 -16.50 -11.30
C SER A 317 -3.10 -17.65 -10.95
N TYR A 318 -4.04 -17.43 -10.02
CA TYR A 318 -5.08 -18.41 -9.71
C TYR A 318 -6.06 -18.54 -10.88
N TYR A 319 -6.58 -17.41 -11.38
CA TYR A 319 -7.54 -17.39 -12.48
C TYR A 319 -6.90 -17.77 -13.82
N GLN A 320 -5.61 -17.52 -14.00
CA GLN A 320 -4.86 -17.92 -15.20
C GLN A 320 -4.84 -19.44 -15.43
N GLN A 321 -5.08 -20.25 -14.41
CA GLN A 321 -5.10 -21.72 -14.54
C GLN A 321 -6.38 -22.26 -15.19
N PHE A 322 -7.39 -21.40 -15.36
CA PHE A 322 -8.69 -21.78 -15.91
C PHE A 322 -8.91 -21.01 -17.21
N GLU A 323 -8.99 -21.73 -18.33
CA GLU A 323 -9.12 -21.15 -19.68
C GLU A 323 -10.32 -20.17 -19.79
N ASP A 324 -11.42 -20.46 -19.09
CA ASP A 324 -12.63 -19.62 -19.06
C ASP A 324 -12.50 -18.37 -18.16
N GLN A 325 -11.41 -18.22 -17.41
CA GLN A 325 -11.21 -17.16 -16.41
C GLN A 325 -10.01 -16.25 -16.71
N HIS A 326 -9.46 -16.30 -17.93
CA HIS A 326 -8.38 -15.40 -18.35
C HIS A 326 -8.77 -13.92 -18.25
N SER A 327 -10.05 -13.55 -18.43
CA SER A 327 -10.53 -12.17 -18.23
C SER A 327 -10.38 -11.71 -16.77
N GLN A 328 -10.70 -12.58 -15.80
CA GLN A 328 -10.51 -12.31 -14.38
C GLN A 328 -9.03 -12.27 -14.02
N SER A 329 -8.22 -13.14 -14.63
CA SER A 329 -6.77 -13.14 -14.49
C SER A 329 -6.17 -11.80 -14.91
N LEU A 330 -6.51 -11.37 -16.13
CA LEU A 330 -6.07 -10.09 -16.68
C LEU A 330 -6.50 -8.93 -15.80
N TYR A 331 -7.77 -8.89 -15.36
CA TYR A 331 -8.27 -7.84 -14.45
C TYR A 331 -7.37 -7.68 -13.23
N TRP A 332 -7.02 -8.77 -12.53
CA TRP A 332 -6.21 -8.70 -11.32
C TRP A 332 -4.76 -8.33 -11.61
N PHE A 333 -4.17 -8.82 -12.71
CA PHE A 333 -2.86 -8.37 -13.13
C PHE A 333 -2.85 -6.88 -13.47
N GLU A 334 -3.85 -6.35 -14.15
CA GLU A 334 -3.96 -4.91 -14.43
C GLU A 334 -4.09 -4.08 -13.14
N GLN A 335 -4.86 -4.53 -12.15
CA GLN A 335 -4.96 -3.81 -10.86
C GLN A 335 -3.60 -3.74 -10.15
N ALA A 336 -2.81 -4.82 -10.22
CA ALA A 336 -1.46 -4.84 -9.66
C ALA A 336 -0.47 -4.02 -10.50
N ALA A 337 -0.60 -4.04 -11.83
CA ALA A 337 0.22 -3.28 -12.77
C ALA A 337 0.02 -1.77 -12.59
N LYS A 338 -1.23 -1.30 -12.40
CA LYS A 338 -1.58 0.09 -12.06
C LYS A 338 -0.93 0.58 -10.76
N GLN A 339 -0.56 -0.34 -9.87
CA GLN A 339 0.18 -0.05 -8.62
C GLN A 339 1.71 -0.18 -8.77
N GLY A 340 2.20 -0.38 -10.00
CA GLY A 340 3.64 -0.43 -10.32
C GLY A 340 4.28 -1.81 -10.28
N SER A 341 3.49 -2.89 -10.20
CA SER A 341 4.03 -4.26 -10.22
C SER A 341 4.53 -4.65 -11.61
N LYS A 342 5.86 -4.67 -11.81
CA LYS A 342 6.47 -5.09 -13.08
C LYS A 342 6.12 -6.53 -13.48
N ILE A 343 6.02 -7.44 -12.50
CA ILE A 343 5.58 -8.82 -12.72
C ILE A 343 4.16 -8.82 -13.29
N ALA A 344 3.27 -8.01 -12.73
CA ALA A 344 1.88 -7.96 -13.19
C ALA A 344 1.74 -7.35 -14.58
N MET A 345 2.57 -6.34 -14.90
CA MET A 345 2.62 -5.73 -16.23
C MET A 345 2.98 -6.78 -17.29
N VAL A 346 4.04 -7.57 -17.05
CA VAL A 346 4.45 -8.65 -17.96
C VAL A 346 3.36 -9.72 -18.07
N ARG A 347 2.79 -10.19 -16.95
CA ARG A 347 1.72 -11.19 -16.98
C ARG A 347 0.43 -10.72 -17.68
N ALA A 348 0.06 -9.45 -17.52
CA ALA A 348 -1.06 -8.86 -18.24
C ALA A 348 -0.77 -8.81 -19.75
N ALA A 349 0.43 -8.40 -20.13
CA ALA A 349 0.86 -8.36 -21.52
C ALA A 349 0.88 -9.76 -22.17
N GLU A 350 1.38 -10.79 -21.46
CA GLU A 350 1.36 -12.17 -21.94
C GLU A 350 -0.05 -12.62 -22.34
N LEU A 351 -1.05 -12.38 -21.49
CA LEU A 351 -2.46 -12.72 -21.78
C LEU A 351 -3.04 -11.93 -22.97
N MET A 352 -2.55 -10.72 -23.19
CA MET A 352 -2.97 -9.85 -24.30
C MET A 352 -2.23 -10.16 -25.61
N LEU A 353 -1.14 -10.92 -25.59
CA LEU A 353 -0.36 -11.26 -26.78
C LEU A 353 -0.74 -12.62 -27.39
N GLU A 354 -1.68 -13.35 -26.78
CA GLU A 354 -2.22 -14.61 -27.31
C GLU A 354 -3.14 -14.34 -28.53
N PRO A 355 -2.73 -14.66 -29.78
CA PRO A 355 -3.43 -14.20 -30.99
C PRO A 355 -4.87 -14.72 -31.12
N GLU A 356 -5.16 -15.90 -30.59
CA GLU A 356 -6.49 -16.53 -30.64
C GLU A 356 -7.37 -16.13 -29.44
N SER A 357 -6.81 -15.39 -28.49
CA SER A 357 -7.51 -14.97 -27.28
C SER A 357 -8.46 -13.81 -27.56
N ARG A 358 -9.63 -13.83 -26.92
CA ARG A 358 -10.56 -12.69 -26.92
C ARG A 358 -9.98 -11.45 -26.21
N LEU A 359 -8.90 -11.63 -25.47
CA LEU A 359 -8.18 -10.57 -24.77
C LEU A 359 -7.06 -9.95 -25.61
N PHE A 360 -6.86 -10.45 -26.84
CA PHE A 360 -5.77 -10.02 -27.70
C PHE A 360 -5.78 -8.50 -27.90
N ASN A 361 -4.68 -7.85 -27.50
CA ASN A 361 -4.49 -6.41 -27.59
C ASN A 361 -3.00 -6.08 -27.56
N GLN A 362 -2.36 -6.05 -28.74
CA GLN A 362 -0.93 -5.81 -28.86
C GLN A 362 -0.50 -4.42 -28.37
N ASP A 363 -1.29 -3.38 -28.67
CA ASP A 363 -0.99 -2.00 -28.27
C ASP A 363 -0.89 -1.87 -26.75
N GLN A 364 -1.90 -2.37 -26.04
CA GLN A 364 -1.95 -2.31 -24.58
C GLN A 364 -0.88 -3.22 -23.94
N ALA A 365 -0.60 -4.38 -24.54
CA ALA A 365 0.48 -5.25 -24.11
C ALA A 365 1.84 -4.54 -24.19
N VAL A 366 2.15 -3.89 -25.32
CA VAL A 366 3.40 -3.13 -25.51
C VAL A 366 3.52 -1.98 -24.52
N LEU A 367 2.43 -1.27 -24.20
CA LEU A 367 2.45 -0.23 -23.16
C LEU A 367 2.86 -0.79 -21.80
N TRP A 368 2.29 -1.94 -21.40
CA TRP A 368 2.66 -2.59 -20.15
C TRP A 368 4.10 -3.11 -20.15
N LEU A 369 4.54 -3.72 -21.25
CA LEU A 369 5.90 -4.22 -21.37
C LEU A 369 6.92 -3.08 -21.36
N LYS A 370 6.67 -1.95 -22.03
CA LYS A 370 7.54 -0.76 -21.97
C LYS A 370 7.68 -0.24 -20.55
N GLU A 371 6.57 -0.10 -19.82
CA GLU A 371 6.59 0.34 -18.42
C GLU A 371 7.34 -0.65 -17.53
N ALA A 372 7.18 -1.96 -17.74
CA ALA A 372 7.94 -2.98 -17.02
C ALA A 372 9.45 -2.92 -17.33
N ALA A 373 9.79 -2.76 -18.60
CA ALA A 373 11.16 -2.63 -19.10
C ALA A 373 11.86 -1.41 -18.50
N TYR A 374 11.20 -0.24 -18.46
CA TYR A 374 11.74 0.97 -17.82
C TYR A 374 11.91 0.82 -16.30
N LYS A 375 11.16 -0.09 -15.66
CA LYS A 375 11.36 -0.49 -14.26
C LYS A 375 12.41 -1.60 -14.09
N GLY A 376 13.13 -1.95 -15.15
CA GLY A 376 14.19 -2.97 -15.14
C GLY A 376 13.66 -4.39 -15.04
N ASP A 377 12.54 -4.71 -15.69
CA ASP A 377 12.16 -6.11 -15.92
C ASP A 377 12.86 -6.66 -17.18
N ALA A 378 13.73 -7.63 -16.97
CA ALA A 378 14.50 -8.25 -18.05
C ALA A 378 13.64 -9.04 -19.04
N SER A 379 12.57 -9.68 -18.55
CA SER A 379 11.70 -10.50 -19.40
C SER A 379 10.93 -9.63 -20.41
N ALA A 380 10.66 -8.37 -20.05
CA ALA A 380 9.94 -7.44 -20.90
C ALA A 380 10.74 -7.06 -22.16
N TYR A 381 12.07 -6.94 -22.08
CA TYR A 381 12.91 -6.62 -23.25
C TYR A 381 12.76 -7.65 -24.36
N LYS A 382 12.77 -8.93 -24.00
CA LYS A 382 12.62 -10.02 -24.95
C LYS A 382 11.23 -10.03 -25.58
N GLN A 383 10.18 -9.92 -24.76
CA GLN A 383 8.81 -9.90 -25.27
C GLN A 383 8.55 -8.69 -26.19
N LEU A 384 9.09 -7.51 -25.87
CA LEU A 384 9.03 -6.35 -26.76
C LEU A 384 9.74 -6.62 -28.08
N SER A 385 10.96 -7.15 -28.03
CA SER A 385 11.70 -7.55 -29.22
C SER A 385 10.90 -8.53 -30.08
N ASP A 386 10.33 -9.57 -29.49
CA ASP A 386 9.56 -10.60 -30.20
C ASP A 386 8.30 -10.00 -30.87
N VAL A 387 7.60 -9.07 -30.21
CA VAL A 387 6.45 -8.36 -30.79
C VAL A 387 6.90 -7.52 -31.99
N PHE A 388 7.93 -6.70 -31.86
CA PHE A 388 8.37 -5.78 -32.91
C PHE A 388 9.10 -6.46 -34.07
N LEU A 389 9.73 -7.62 -33.85
CA LEU A 389 10.43 -8.40 -34.90
C LEU A 389 9.54 -9.45 -35.56
N SER A 390 8.34 -9.71 -35.04
CA SER A 390 7.41 -10.64 -35.65
C SER A 390 6.74 -10.03 -36.88
N ASN A 391 6.94 -10.64 -38.05
CA ASN A 391 6.26 -10.24 -39.29
C ASN A 391 4.72 -10.41 -39.23
N GLN A 392 4.20 -11.14 -38.24
CA GLN A 392 2.77 -11.30 -38.00
C GLN A 392 2.20 -10.20 -37.10
N SER A 393 3.06 -9.40 -36.45
CA SER A 393 2.62 -8.29 -35.61
C SER A 393 2.23 -7.09 -36.44
N GLN A 394 1.12 -6.44 -36.09
CA GLN A 394 0.74 -5.15 -36.66
C GLN A 394 1.71 -4.03 -36.25
N LEU A 395 2.48 -4.28 -35.19
CA LEU A 395 3.48 -3.35 -34.66
C LEU A 395 4.88 -3.63 -35.19
N PHE A 396 5.04 -4.49 -36.21
CA PHE A 396 6.35 -4.80 -36.78
C PHE A 396 7.18 -3.54 -37.03
N ASN A 397 8.33 -3.45 -36.35
CA ASN A 397 9.28 -2.36 -36.49
C ASN A 397 10.67 -2.90 -36.21
N LEU A 398 11.44 -3.08 -37.27
CA LEU A 398 12.77 -3.68 -37.21
C LEU A 398 13.73 -2.87 -36.31
N HIS A 399 13.68 -1.54 -36.37
CA HIS A 399 14.58 -0.71 -35.56
C HIS A 399 14.24 -0.80 -34.06
N GLU A 400 12.96 -0.70 -33.72
CA GLU A 400 12.50 -0.80 -32.33
C GLU A 400 12.67 -2.21 -31.77
N GLY A 401 12.43 -3.25 -32.58
CA GLY A 401 12.68 -4.63 -32.20
C GLY A 401 14.14 -4.88 -31.87
N VAL A 402 15.07 -4.43 -32.72
CA VAL A 402 16.51 -4.56 -32.45
C VAL A 402 16.97 -3.71 -31.26
N PHE A 403 16.33 -2.55 -31.02
CA PHE A 403 16.57 -1.76 -29.81
C PHE A 403 16.27 -2.57 -28.55
N TRP A 404 15.09 -3.19 -28.44
CA TRP A 404 14.73 -4.01 -27.30
C TRP A 404 15.54 -5.31 -27.21
N LEU A 405 15.86 -5.92 -28.35
CA LEU A 405 16.78 -7.06 -28.44
C LEU A 405 18.15 -6.74 -27.84
N SER A 406 18.65 -5.53 -28.09
CA SER A 406 19.92 -5.04 -27.54
C SER A 406 19.90 -4.97 -26.02
N HIS A 407 18.77 -4.53 -25.43
CA HIS A 407 18.59 -4.55 -23.98
C HIS A 407 18.56 -5.98 -23.42
N ALA A 408 17.88 -6.92 -24.07
CA ALA A 408 17.87 -8.32 -23.66
C ALA A 408 19.27 -8.96 -23.74
N ALA A 409 20.02 -8.68 -24.81
CA ALA A 409 21.39 -9.17 -25.03
C ALA A 409 22.37 -8.63 -23.98
N ASN A 410 22.30 -7.32 -23.68
CA ASN A 410 23.06 -6.68 -22.62
C ASN A 410 22.73 -7.25 -21.24
N ASN A 411 21.50 -7.73 -21.04
CA ASN A 411 21.09 -8.41 -19.81
C ASN A 411 21.45 -9.92 -19.78
N GLY A 412 22.25 -10.39 -20.73
CA GLY A 412 22.80 -11.75 -20.73
C GLY A 412 21.93 -12.80 -21.40
N ASP A 413 20.82 -12.45 -22.07
CA ASP A 413 20.05 -13.45 -22.81
C ASP A 413 20.86 -13.96 -24.02
N ARG A 414 21.35 -15.19 -23.92
CA ARG A 414 22.21 -15.81 -24.95
C ARG A 414 21.57 -15.90 -26.34
N ILE A 415 20.24 -16.03 -26.43
CA ILE A 415 19.53 -16.08 -27.71
C ILE A 415 19.45 -14.67 -28.29
N ALA A 416 19.14 -13.67 -27.46
CA ALA A 416 19.15 -12.28 -27.88
C ALA A 416 20.53 -11.81 -28.34
N GLN A 417 21.60 -12.25 -27.66
CA GLN A 417 22.99 -11.99 -28.07
C GLN A 417 23.29 -12.57 -29.45
N TRP A 418 22.93 -13.83 -29.70
CA TRP A 418 23.11 -14.43 -31.02
C TRP A 418 22.31 -13.69 -32.10
N GLN A 419 21.02 -13.39 -31.85
CA GLN A 419 20.17 -12.66 -32.79
C GLN A 419 20.73 -11.27 -33.08
N LEU A 420 21.19 -10.54 -32.05
CA LEU A 420 21.79 -9.23 -32.20
C LEU A 420 23.08 -9.28 -33.03
N GLY A 421 23.89 -10.33 -32.86
CA GLY A 421 25.03 -10.61 -33.72
C GLY A 421 24.65 -10.72 -35.19
N MET A 422 23.55 -11.41 -35.50
CA MET A 422 23.02 -11.50 -36.87
C MET A 422 22.55 -10.16 -37.41
N HIS A 423 21.88 -9.34 -36.60
CA HIS A 423 21.44 -8.01 -37.01
C HIS A 423 22.63 -7.09 -37.35
N TYR A 424 23.72 -7.16 -36.60
CA TYR A 424 24.98 -6.44 -36.91
C TYR A 424 25.70 -7.03 -38.13
N GLU A 425 25.67 -8.35 -38.34
CA GLU A 425 26.30 -8.99 -39.51
C GLU A 425 25.61 -8.58 -40.82
N LEU A 426 24.28 -8.59 -40.82
CA LEU A 426 23.46 -8.33 -42.00
C LEU A 426 23.15 -6.85 -42.21
N GLY A 427 23.20 -6.03 -41.16
CA GLY A 427 22.79 -4.61 -41.22
C GLY A 427 21.27 -4.42 -41.21
N ASN A 428 20.52 -5.36 -40.61
CA ASN A 428 19.06 -5.34 -40.60
C ASN A 428 18.55 -4.60 -39.35
N GLY A 429 18.02 -3.39 -39.52
CA GLY A 429 17.48 -2.57 -38.41
C GLY A 429 18.51 -1.73 -37.67
N ILE A 430 19.80 -2.04 -37.88
CA ILE A 430 20.97 -1.36 -37.33
C ILE A 430 22.10 -1.37 -38.36
N ALA A 431 23.06 -0.45 -38.24
CA ALA A 431 24.20 -0.38 -39.14
C ALA A 431 25.04 -1.65 -39.09
N LYS A 432 25.46 -2.14 -40.26
CA LYS A 432 26.32 -3.31 -40.39
C LYS A 432 27.66 -3.06 -39.68
N ASP A 433 28.03 -3.95 -38.77
CA ASP A 433 29.27 -3.88 -38.00
C ASP A 433 29.76 -5.31 -37.70
N GLN A 434 30.75 -5.76 -38.46
CA GLN A 434 31.28 -7.12 -38.33
C GLN A 434 31.99 -7.34 -37.00
N THR A 435 32.60 -6.31 -36.43
CA THR A 435 33.30 -6.41 -35.14
C THR A 435 32.30 -6.61 -34.01
N ARG A 436 31.22 -5.82 -33.99
CA ARG A 436 30.13 -6.02 -33.02
C ARG A 436 29.40 -7.33 -33.23
N ALA A 437 29.21 -7.77 -34.47
CA ALA A 437 28.63 -9.08 -34.76
C ALA A 437 29.47 -10.21 -34.14
N ALA A 438 30.78 -10.21 -34.36
CA ALA A 438 31.68 -11.19 -33.76
C ALA A 438 31.68 -11.14 -32.23
N MET A 439 31.67 -9.94 -31.64
CA MET A 439 31.58 -9.76 -30.19
C MET A 439 30.31 -10.40 -29.61
N TRP A 440 29.15 -10.16 -30.22
CA TRP A 440 27.89 -10.72 -29.76
C TRP A 440 27.78 -12.24 -30.00
N TYR A 441 28.31 -12.74 -31.12
CA TYR A 441 28.43 -14.17 -31.32
C TYR A 441 29.35 -14.82 -30.30
N TRP A 442 30.45 -14.18 -29.90
CA TRP A 442 31.32 -14.67 -28.82
C TRP A 442 30.58 -14.74 -27.48
N GLU A 443 29.84 -13.70 -27.12
CA GLU A 443 29.01 -13.65 -25.90
C GLU A 443 27.97 -14.77 -25.85
N ALA A 444 27.35 -15.10 -26.99
CA ALA A 444 26.40 -16.21 -27.09
C ALA A 444 27.09 -17.59 -27.16
N ALA A 445 28.21 -17.70 -27.87
CA ALA A 445 28.96 -18.92 -28.09
C ALA A 445 29.56 -19.48 -26.79
N LYS A 446 30.10 -18.61 -25.91
CA LYS A 446 30.58 -19.00 -24.57
C LYS A 446 29.46 -19.52 -23.66
N GLN A 447 28.21 -19.19 -23.97
CA GLN A 447 27.00 -19.67 -23.29
C GLN A 447 26.38 -20.90 -23.99
N GLY A 448 27.12 -21.52 -24.91
CA GLY A 448 26.75 -22.77 -25.57
C GLY A 448 25.74 -22.62 -26.70
N VAL A 449 25.55 -21.41 -27.26
CA VAL A 449 24.67 -21.24 -28.43
C VAL A 449 25.39 -21.76 -29.68
N LYS A 450 25.02 -22.97 -30.13
CA LYS A 450 25.63 -23.68 -31.26
C LYS A 450 25.69 -22.85 -32.54
N THR A 451 24.61 -22.16 -32.89
CA THR A 451 24.56 -21.31 -34.10
C THR A 451 25.54 -20.14 -34.01
N ALA A 452 25.74 -19.57 -32.82
CA ALA A 452 26.73 -18.53 -32.59
C ALA A 452 28.16 -19.07 -32.66
N GLN A 453 28.41 -20.29 -32.17
CA GLN A 453 29.71 -20.97 -32.29
C GLN A 453 30.09 -21.18 -33.77
N LEU A 454 29.16 -21.69 -34.59
CA LEU A 454 29.37 -21.86 -36.03
C LEU A 454 29.64 -20.51 -36.73
N LYS A 455 28.85 -19.48 -36.43
CA LYS A 455 29.04 -18.14 -37.00
C LYS A 455 30.38 -17.54 -36.62
N LEU A 456 30.79 -17.68 -35.36
CA LEU A 456 32.07 -17.19 -34.89
C LEU A 456 33.24 -17.95 -35.54
N ALA A 457 33.10 -19.27 -35.76
CA ALA A 457 34.08 -20.07 -36.48
C ALA A 457 34.26 -19.58 -37.93
N GLU A 458 33.16 -19.33 -38.64
CA GLU A 458 33.17 -18.76 -39.99
C GLU A 458 33.86 -17.39 -40.02
N MET A 459 33.61 -16.54 -39.01
CA MET A 459 34.24 -15.22 -38.91
C MET A 459 35.75 -15.30 -38.69
N TYR A 460 36.23 -16.22 -37.83
CA TYR A 460 37.67 -16.48 -37.66
C TYR A 460 38.31 -17.10 -38.91
N GLN A 461 37.62 -17.99 -39.61
CA GLN A 461 38.14 -18.58 -40.84
C GLN A 461 38.28 -17.53 -41.95
N GLN A 462 37.37 -16.57 -42.02
CA GLN A 462 37.33 -15.59 -43.10
C GLN A 462 37.98 -14.24 -42.73
N GLY A 463 38.36 -14.04 -41.47
CA GLY A 463 38.87 -12.75 -40.99
C GLY A 463 37.83 -11.62 -41.03
N ARG A 464 36.54 -11.93 -40.86
CA ARG A 464 35.44 -10.95 -40.87
C ARG A 464 35.20 -10.45 -39.45
N GLY A 465 35.45 -9.17 -39.17
CA GLY A 465 35.21 -8.57 -37.84
C GLY A 465 36.16 -9.03 -36.73
N VAL A 466 36.99 -10.04 -37.01
CA VAL A 466 38.08 -10.55 -36.18
C VAL A 466 39.28 -10.85 -37.08
N SER A 467 40.48 -10.95 -36.50
CA SER A 467 41.65 -11.40 -37.26
C SER A 467 41.49 -12.87 -37.69
N HIS A 468 41.94 -13.19 -38.89
CA HIS A 468 41.93 -14.57 -39.38
C HIS A 468 42.68 -15.50 -38.42
N ASN A 469 42.04 -16.60 -37.99
CA ASN A 469 42.63 -17.56 -37.05
C ASN A 469 42.03 -18.97 -37.24
N GLN A 470 42.76 -19.84 -37.93
CA GLN A 470 42.32 -21.20 -38.21
C GLN A 470 42.17 -22.08 -36.96
N GLN A 471 43.01 -21.88 -35.93
CA GLN A 471 42.94 -22.67 -34.69
C GLN A 471 41.66 -22.37 -33.92
N LEU A 472 41.32 -21.09 -33.76
CA LEU A 472 40.08 -20.67 -33.12
C LEU A 472 38.85 -21.06 -33.94
N ALA A 473 38.93 -21.01 -35.28
CA ALA A 473 37.86 -21.51 -36.13
C ALA A 473 37.58 -23.00 -35.87
N ASN A 474 38.63 -23.84 -35.91
CA ASN A 474 38.50 -25.28 -35.65
C ASN A 474 37.99 -25.57 -34.22
N TYR A 475 38.45 -24.81 -33.23
CA TYR A 475 37.97 -24.90 -31.84
C TYR A 475 36.44 -24.73 -31.76
N TRP A 476 35.91 -23.66 -32.34
CA TRP A 476 34.47 -23.39 -32.31
C TRP A 476 33.65 -24.36 -33.17
N TYR A 477 34.18 -24.82 -34.32
CA TYR A 477 33.54 -25.88 -35.11
C TYR A 477 33.41 -27.18 -34.32
N ASN A 478 34.48 -27.61 -33.64
CA ASN A 478 34.49 -28.83 -32.84
C ASN A 478 33.49 -28.72 -31.69
N HIS A 479 33.49 -27.61 -30.94
CA HIS A 479 32.54 -27.37 -29.85
C HIS A 479 31.08 -27.38 -30.32
N ALA A 480 30.78 -26.84 -31.50
CA ALA A 480 29.43 -26.90 -32.07
C ALA A 480 29.03 -28.33 -32.49
N SER A 481 29.99 -29.15 -32.91
CA SER A 481 29.77 -30.53 -33.37
C SER A 481 29.58 -31.53 -32.22
N GLU A 482 30.33 -31.41 -31.12
CA GLU A 482 30.24 -32.27 -29.93
C GLU A 482 28.86 -32.17 -29.25
N GLN A 483 28.22 -31.00 -29.31
CA GLN A 483 26.84 -30.81 -28.84
C GLN A 483 25.80 -31.55 -29.70
N ALA A 484 26.13 -31.93 -30.93
CA ALA A 484 25.22 -32.67 -31.82
C ALA A 484 25.17 -34.17 -31.52
N SER A 485 26.19 -34.72 -30.88
CA SER A 485 26.32 -36.15 -30.56
C SER A 485 25.74 -36.56 -29.20
N ILE A 486 25.17 -35.61 -28.44
CA ILE A 486 24.68 -35.81 -27.05
C ILE A 486 23.13 -35.75 -26.96
N ASN A 487 22.43 -35.43 -28.06
CA ASN A 487 20.98 -35.52 -28.21
C ASN A 487 20.63 -36.57 -29.27
#